data_AF-A0A645F114-F1
#
_entry.id   AF-A0A645F114-F1
#
_cell.length_a   1.000
_cell.length_b   1.000
_cell.length_c   1.000
_cell.angle_alpha   90.00
_cell.angle_beta   90.00
_cell.angle_gamma   90.00
#
_symmetry.space_group_name_H-M   'P 1'
#
loop_
_entity.id
_entity.type
_entity.pdbx_description
1 polymer ?
#
loop_
_entity_poly.entity_id
_entity_poly.type
_entity_poly.pdbx_seq_one_letter_code
_entity_poly.pdbx_strand_id
1 'polypeptide(L)'
;MFVEGCGAYCESFNVPISFDLANGAAITLNDLFSRSTMAELNTRIRKDIRGQIDTFVDAHKSQTPEQIKEEKGEVFNYAEFYASCATYTDGLYYIDKFSLQKDHLAFLNGRCSNHASRALDELGDFTTKIPTAELQNRLTPYGQYLTGAKSTTQVSPAPGIDGKVMYGTLGKSMRIVLKVDCKYGDFFEGAYFYQKFGAPIELTGKCDTADNQHYELKTSAAEQAQEKITLELKDGVYQGVWESNGKTLPVRFE
;
A
#
# COMPACT_ATOMS: atom_id res chain seq x y z
N MET A 1 10.88 -5.19 5.13
CA MET A 1 12.13 -4.58 4.66
C MET A 1 12.47 -3.41 5.57
N PHE A 2 13.71 -3.33 6.06
CA PHE A 2 14.22 -2.15 6.75
C PHE A 2 14.81 -1.21 5.71
N VAL A 3 14.38 0.05 5.72
CA VAL A 3 14.80 1.06 4.75
C VAL A 3 15.22 2.31 5.52
N GLU A 4 16.20 3.02 4.98
CA GLU A 4 16.62 4.33 5.46
C GLU A 4 16.48 5.34 4.33
N GLY A 5 15.95 6.52 4.63
CA GLY A 5 15.91 7.65 3.72
C GLY A 5 16.48 8.89 4.38
N CYS A 6 17.30 9.65 3.65
CA CYS A 6 17.91 10.88 4.14
C CYS A 6 17.47 12.08 3.31
N GLY A 7 17.02 13.13 3.99
CA GLY A 7 16.83 14.48 3.45
C GLY A 7 17.61 15.47 4.28
N ALA A 8 16.92 16.44 4.90
CA ALA A 8 17.50 17.27 5.96
C ALA A 8 17.94 16.43 7.17
N TYR A 9 17.29 15.28 7.38
CA TYR A 9 17.60 14.30 8.41
C TYR A 9 17.42 12.89 7.86
N CYS A 10 18.09 11.91 8.46
CA CYS A 10 17.95 10.50 8.11
C CYS A 10 16.90 9.81 8.97
N GLU A 11 16.05 9.01 8.35
CA GLU A 11 15.02 8.24 9.03
C GLU A 11 14.97 6.80 8.54
N SER A 12 14.93 5.89 9.50
CA SER A 12 14.65 4.49 9.26
C SER A 12 13.15 4.22 9.34
N PHE A 13 12.63 3.40 8.44
CA PHE A 13 11.26 2.93 8.48
C PHE A 13 11.16 1.46 8.05
N ASN A 14 10.12 0.79 8.54
CA ASN A 14 9.81 -0.57 8.17
C ASN A 14 8.70 -0.59 7.12
N VAL A 15 8.96 -1.31 6.03
CA VAL A 15 7.95 -1.60 5.01
C VAL A 15 7.60 -3.08 5.11
N PRO A 16 6.42 -3.44 5.66
CA PRO A 16 5.98 -4.82 5.66
C PRO A 16 5.65 -5.25 4.23
N ILE A 17 6.05 -6.46 3.86
CA ILE A 17 5.68 -7.05 2.58
C ILE A 17 5.30 -8.50 2.87
N SER A 18 4.12 -8.92 2.41
CA SER A 18 3.62 -10.27 2.57
C SER A 18 3.56 -10.93 1.19
N PHE A 19 3.99 -12.19 1.09
CA PHE A 19 3.97 -12.95 -0.16
C PHE A 19 3.37 -14.33 0.07
N ASP A 20 2.62 -14.83 -0.91
CA ASP A 20 2.23 -16.23 -0.96
C ASP A 20 3.40 -17.07 -1.46
N LEU A 21 3.87 -18.01 -0.64
CA LEU A 21 5.01 -18.85 -0.97
C LEU A 21 4.71 -19.90 -2.05
N ALA A 22 3.43 -20.20 -2.31
CA ALA A 22 3.04 -21.18 -3.33
C ALA A 22 3.26 -20.66 -4.76
N ASN A 23 3.12 -19.35 -4.97
CA ASN A 23 3.19 -18.72 -6.29
C ASN A 23 4.14 -17.50 -6.35
N GLY A 24 4.68 -17.05 -5.21
CA GLY A 24 5.55 -15.88 -5.11
C GLY A 24 4.83 -14.53 -5.24
N ALA A 25 3.50 -14.52 -5.28
CA ALA A 25 2.72 -13.30 -5.46
C ALA A 25 2.77 -12.43 -4.20
N ALA A 26 2.96 -11.12 -4.38
CA ALA A 26 2.75 -10.16 -3.31
C ALA A 26 1.27 -10.17 -2.90
N ILE A 27 1.01 -10.17 -1.60
CA ILE A 27 -0.34 -10.12 -1.04
C ILE A 27 -0.67 -8.65 -0.78
N THR A 28 -1.66 -8.14 -1.50
CA THR A 28 -2.21 -6.79 -1.33
C THR A 28 -3.46 -6.81 -0.44
N LEU A 29 -3.97 -5.65 -0.03
CA LEU A 29 -5.27 -5.61 0.67
C LEU A 29 -6.44 -5.96 -0.24
N ASN A 30 -6.35 -5.67 -1.54
CA ASN A 30 -7.37 -6.04 -2.53
C ASN A 30 -7.47 -7.57 -2.68
N ASP A 31 -6.36 -8.29 -2.44
CA ASP A 31 -6.36 -9.75 -2.39
C ASP A 31 -7.11 -10.29 -1.16
N LEU A 32 -7.18 -9.51 -0.08
CA LEU A 32 -7.76 -9.93 1.19
C LEU A 32 -9.20 -9.46 1.38
N PHE A 33 -9.57 -8.28 0.89
CA PHE A 33 -10.84 -7.63 1.21
C PHE A 33 -11.49 -6.92 0.02
N SER A 34 -12.79 -6.70 0.11
CA SER A 34 -13.50 -5.76 -0.76
C SER A 34 -13.15 -4.31 -0.41
N ARG A 35 -13.35 -3.38 -1.35
CA ARG A 35 -13.19 -1.93 -1.10
C ARG A 35 -14.04 -1.41 0.07
N SER A 36 -15.28 -1.88 0.22
CA SER A 36 -16.14 -1.48 1.32
C SER A 36 -15.56 -1.90 2.67
N THR A 37 -15.06 -3.14 2.76
CA THR A 37 -14.39 -3.65 3.96
C THR A 37 -13.11 -2.86 4.26
N MET A 38 -12.32 -2.51 3.24
CA MET A 38 -11.14 -1.67 3.42
C MET A 38 -11.48 -0.30 4.00
N ALA A 39 -12.54 0.36 3.51
CA ALA A 39 -13.00 1.64 4.04
C ALA A 39 -13.47 1.55 5.51
N GLU A 40 -14.16 0.45 5.87
CA GLU A 40 -14.53 0.16 7.26
C GLU A 40 -13.31 -0.05 8.16
N LEU A 41 -12.32 -0.82 7.69
CA LEU A 41 -11.07 -1.08 8.42
C LEU A 41 -10.28 0.21 8.64
N ASN A 42 -10.13 1.04 7.61
CA ASN A 42 -9.49 2.35 7.71
C ASN A 42 -10.16 3.21 8.79
N THR A 43 -11.49 3.24 8.80
CA THR A 43 -12.26 3.98 9.81
C THR A 43 -12.06 3.41 11.22
N ARG A 44 -12.04 2.06 11.37
CA ARG A 44 -11.81 1.38 12.64
C ARG A 44 -10.41 1.69 13.19
N ILE A 45 -9.37 1.58 12.36
CA ILE A 45 -7.98 1.81 12.76
C ILE A 45 -7.75 3.27 13.12
N ARG A 46 -8.28 4.20 12.31
CA ARG A 46 -8.27 5.64 12.65
C ARG A 46 -8.90 5.90 14.01
N LYS A 47 -10.05 5.27 14.30
CA LYS A 47 -10.72 5.42 15.60
C LYS A 47 -9.88 4.85 16.75
N ASP A 48 -9.22 3.72 16.54
CA ASP A 48 -8.31 3.10 17.52
C ASP A 48 -7.14 4.03 17.85
N ILE A 49 -6.44 4.54 16.83
CA ILE A 49 -5.33 5.49 16.99
C ILE A 49 -5.77 6.76 17.72
N ARG A 50 -6.92 7.33 17.31
CA ARG A 50 -7.48 8.49 18.00
C ARG A 50 -7.78 8.19 19.48
N GLY A 51 -8.31 7.01 19.79
CA GLY A 51 -8.54 6.59 21.17
C GLY A 51 -7.25 6.51 22.00
N GLN A 52 -6.15 6.04 21.39
CA GLN A 52 -4.84 6.02 22.04
C GLN A 52 -4.32 7.44 22.31
N ILE A 53 -4.45 8.35 21.33
CA ILE A 53 -4.09 9.77 21.49
C ILE A 53 -4.93 10.42 22.59
N ASP A 54 -6.26 10.27 22.54
CA ASP A 54 -7.18 10.89 23.51
C ASP A 54 -6.86 10.39 24.94
N THR A 55 -6.63 9.08 25.11
CA THR A 55 -6.23 8.48 26.39
C THR A 55 -4.90 9.05 26.89
N PHE A 56 -3.92 9.20 26.00
CA PHE A 56 -2.61 9.76 26.35
C PHE A 56 -2.73 11.22 26.76
N VAL A 57 -3.42 12.05 25.97
CA VAL A 57 -3.62 13.46 26.28
C VAL A 57 -4.35 13.61 27.61
N ASP A 58 -5.40 12.82 27.85
CA ASP A 58 -6.16 12.82 29.11
C ASP A 58 -5.30 12.48 30.32
N ALA A 59 -4.39 11.51 30.20
CA ALA A 59 -3.46 11.14 31.27
C ALA A 59 -2.49 12.27 31.65
N HIS A 60 -2.21 13.20 30.73
CA HIS A 60 -1.26 14.29 30.93
C HIS A 60 -1.93 15.66 31.16
N LYS A 61 -3.26 15.74 31.15
CA LYS A 61 -4.01 17.01 31.35
C LYS A 61 -3.76 17.70 32.69
N SER A 62 -3.37 16.94 33.72
CA SER A 62 -3.10 17.48 35.05
C SER A 62 -1.67 18.02 35.21
N GLN A 63 -0.78 17.76 34.26
CA GLN A 63 0.58 18.28 34.30
C GLN A 63 0.57 19.79 34.06
N THR A 64 1.28 20.53 34.91
CA THR A 64 1.44 21.98 34.72
C THR A 64 2.50 22.25 33.65
N PRO A 65 2.43 23.41 32.95
CA PRO A 65 3.46 23.80 31.99
C PRO A 65 4.88 23.80 32.58
N GLU A 66 5.05 24.08 33.88
CA GLU A 66 6.33 24.05 34.57
C GLU A 66 6.86 22.63 34.72
N GLN A 67 6.00 21.66 35.06
CA GLN A 67 6.38 20.24 35.15
C GLN A 67 6.81 19.70 33.79
N ILE A 68 6.05 20.02 32.75
CA ILE A 68 6.38 19.62 31.38
C ILE A 68 7.69 20.26 30.91
N LYS A 69 7.93 21.54 31.26
CA LYS A 69 9.17 22.25 30.92
C LYS A 69 10.39 21.69 31.66
N GLU A 70 10.25 21.28 32.92
CA GLU A 70 11.32 20.63 33.66
C GLU A 70 11.72 19.31 33.00
N GLU A 71 10.74 18.53 32.54
CA GLU A 71 10.97 17.25 31.87
C GLU A 71 11.51 17.38 30.44
N LYS A 72 10.92 18.25 29.62
CA LYS A 72 11.25 18.39 28.19
C LYS A 72 12.25 19.48 27.87
N GLY A 73 12.57 20.36 28.81
CA GLY A 73 13.41 21.54 28.60
C GLY A 73 12.72 22.71 27.89
N GLU A 74 11.46 22.54 27.47
CA GLU A 74 10.66 23.56 26.79
C GLU A 74 9.18 23.49 27.17
N VAL A 75 8.45 24.60 26.98
CA VAL A 75 7.00 24.62 27.18
C VAL A 75 6.35 23.78 26.08
N PHE A 76 5.60 22.77 26.45
CA PHE A 76 5.01 21.82 25.52
C PHE A 76 3.56 21.52 25.88
N ASN A 77 2.72 21.32 24.88
CA ASN A 77 1.29 21.01 25.05
C ASN A 77 0.93 19.77 24.23
N TYR A 78 0.69 18.66 24.93
CA TYR A 78 0.33 17.40 24.29
C TYR A 78 -0.95 17.47 23.45
N ALA A 79 -1.97 18.20 23.90
CA ALA A 79 -3.22 18.31 23.17
C ALA A 79 -3.03 19.03 21.84
N GLU A 80 -2.21 20.08 21.82
CA GLU A 80 -1.88 20.81 20.59
C GLU A 80 -0.98 19.97 19.67
N PHE A 81 0.04 19.32 20.23
CA PHE A 81 1.01 18.52 19.48
C PHE A 81 0.35 17.38 18.68
N TYR A 82 -0.62 16.68 19.29
CA TYR A 82 -1.28 15.54 18.63
C TYR A 82 -2.56 15.90 17.86
N ALA A 83 -2.99 17.18 17.85
CA ALA A 83 -4.30 17.59 17.30
C ALA A 83 -4.46 17.28 15.80
N SER A 84 -3.44 17.56 14.99
CA SER A 84 -3.50 17.32 13.53
C SER A 84 -3.63 15.84 13.21
N CYS A 85 -2.88 15.00 13.93
CA CYS A 85 -2.91 13.54 13.82
C CYS A 85 -4.27 12.97 14.24
N ALA A 86 -4.84 13.44 15.35
CA ALA A 86 -6.13 12.99 15.87
C ALA A 86 -7.33 13.38 14.98
N THR A 87 -7.17 14.43 14.18
CA THR A 87 -8.24 14.98 13.32
C THR A 87 -8.07 14.61 11.84
N TYR A 88 -6.98 13.95 11.45
CA TYR A 88 -6.72 13.58 10.06
C TYR A 88 -7.67 12.48 9.58
N THR A 89 -8.53 12.80 8.62
CA THR A 89 -9.58 11.89 8.12
C THR A 89 -9.46 11.49 6.66
N ASP A 90 -8.52 12.07 5.92
CA ASP A 90 -8.47 11.94 4.47
C ASP A 90 -7.94 10.56 4.05
N GLY A 91 -8.41 10.08 2.90
CA GLY A 91 -7.90 8.87 2.25
C GLY A 91 -8.05 7.56 3.03
N LEU A 92 -7.35 6.54 2.54
CA LEU A 92 -7.28 5.21 3.14
C LEU A 92 -5.91 4.90 3.77
N TYR A 93 -5.19 5.94 4.20
CA TYR A 93 -3.80 5.82 4.63
C TYR A 93 -3.56 4.91 5.84
N TYR A 94 -4.59 4.68 6.67
CA TYR A 94 -4.45 3.92 7.90
C TYR A 94 -4.31 2.41 7.68
N ILE A 95 -4.58 1.94 6.45
CA ILE A 95 -4.48 0.54 6.06
C ILE A 95 -3.30 0.25 5.10
N ASP A 96 -2.59 1.27 4.61
CA ASP A 96 -1.51 1.15 3.61
C ASP A 96 -0.44 0.13 3.98
N LYS A 97 -0.01 0.17 5.24
CA LYS A 97 1.06 -0.66 5.75
C LYS A 97 0.44 -1.70 6.65
N PHE A 98 0.39 -2.93 6.15
CA PHE A 98 -0.11 -4.06 6.92
C PHE A 98 0.83 -5.25 6.81
N SER A 99 0.77 -6.11 7.82
CA SER A 99 1.43 -7.41 7.82
C SER A 99 0.40 -8.48 8.10
N LEU A 100 0.38 -9.51 7.26
CA LEU A 100 -0.40 -10.71 7.49
C LEU A 100 0.37 -11.62 8.45
N GLN A 101 -0.17 -11.83 9.65
CA GLN A 101 0.38 -12.73 10.67
C GLN A 101 -0.54 -13.95 10.82
N LYS A 102 -0.04 -14.97 11.54
CA LYS A 102 -0.74 -16.26 11.69
C LYS A 102 -2.17 -16.13 12.23
N ASP A 103 -2.40 -15.23 13.18
CA ASP A 103 -3.64 -15.09 13.93
C ASP A 103 -4.26 -13.68 13.87
N HIS A 104 -3.59 -12.72 13.23
CA HIS A 104 -4.07 -11.35 13.08
C HIS A 104 -3.51 -10.67 11.83
N LEU A 105 -4.17 -9.59 11.43
CA LEU A 105 -3.54 -8.56 10.59
C LEU A 105 -3.03 -7.46 11.51
N ALA A 106 -1.78 -7.03 11.30
CA ALA A 106 -1.19 -5.89 12.00
C ALA A 106 -1.11 -4.70 11.05
N PHE A 107 -1.76 -3.59 11.38
CA PHE A 107 -1.72 -2.33 10.63
C PHE A 107 -0.75 -1.37 11.31
N LEU A 108 0.24 -0.91 10.56
CA LEU A 108 1.37 -0.12 11.05
C LEU A 108 1.20 1.33 10.61
N ASN A 109 1.04 2.23 11.57
CA ASN A 109 0.84 3.64 11.34
C ASN A 109 2.00 4.43 11.93
N GLY A 110 2.49 5.43 11.20
CA GLY A 110 3.61 6.24 11.67
C GLY A 110 3.21 7.14 12.83
N ARG A 111 4.23 7.63 13.54
CA ARG A 111 4.08 8.65 14.57
C ARG A 111 3.42 9.94 14.08
N CYS A 112 2.88 10.70 15.03
CA CYS A 112 2.21 11.97 14.73
C CYS A 112 3.22 13.10 14.46
N SER A 113 4.43 13.01 15.01
CA SER A 113 5.44 14.04 14.82
C SER A 113 6.09 14.00 13.44
N ASN A 114 6.52 15.17 12.98
CA ASN A 114 7.55 15.24 11.94
C ASN A 114 8.91 14.79 12.51
N HIS A 115 9.93 14.80 11.66
CA HIS A 115 11.26 14.36 12.05
C HIS A 115 11.91 15.26 13.12
N ALA A 116 11.78 16.58 12.99
CA ALA A 116 12.42 17.55 13.89
C ALA A 116 11.88 17.45 15.33
N SER A 117 10.61 17.12 15.49
CA SER A 117 9.95 17.00 16.80
C SER A 117 9.85 15.56 17.31
N ARG A 118 10.61 14.60 16.73
CA ARG A 118 10.55 13.19 17.11
C ARG A 118 10.85 12.95 18.60
N ALA A 119 11.79 13.70 19.18
CA ALA A 119 12.14 13.56 20.58
C ALA A 119 11.02 14.00 21.54
N LEU A 120 10.05 14.77 21.06
CA LEU A 120 8.91 15.26 21.85
C LEU A 120 7.70 14.31 21.77
N ASP A 121 7.69 13.41 20.78
CA ASP A 121 6.64 12.42 20.56
C ASP A 121 6.85 11.20 21.46
N GLU A 122 5.94 11.01 22.39
CA GLU A 122 5.97 9.91 23.37
C GLU A 122 5.05 8.76 23.00
N LEU A 123 4.16 8.96 22.02
CA LEU A 123 3.31 7.88 21.50
C LEU A 123 4.07 7.05 20.45
N GLY A 124 4.92 7.69 19.65
CA GLY A 124 5.67 7.03 18.61
C GLY A 124 4.76 6.40 17.55
N ASP A 125 5.19 5.28 16.98
CA ASP A 125 4.42 4.59 15.94
C ASP A 125 3.25 3.81 16.53
N PHE A 126 2.13 3.78 15.81
CA PHE A 126 0.92 3.06 16.20
C PHE A 126 0.83 1.70 15.51
N THR A 127 0.35 0.70 16.24
CA THR A 127 0.02 -0.62 15.67
C THR A 127 -1.35 -1.08 16.11
N THR A 128 -2.27 -1.22 15.17
CA THR A 128 -3.59 -1.81 15.41
C THR A 128 -3.58 -3.26 14.96
N LYS A 129 -3.86 -4.20 15.87
CA LYS A 129 -3.94 -5.63 15.57
C LYS A 129 -5.40 -6.07 15.52
N ILE A 130 -5.79 -6.73 14.42
CA ILE A 130 -7.14 -7.24 14.25
C ILE A 130 -7.07 -8.77 14.06
N PRO A 131 -7.64 -9.56 14.98
CA PRO A 131 -7.66 -11.02 14.86
C PRO A 131 -8.26 -11.49 13.53
N THR A 132 -7.63 -12.47 12.88
CA THR A 132 -8.14 -13.03 11.60
C THR A 132 -9.51 -13.66 11.77
N ALA A 133 -9.80 -14.20 12.97
CA ALA A 133 -11.11 -14.75 13.32
C ALA A 133 -12.25 -13.70 13.22
N GLU A 134 -11.99 -12.43 13.55
CA GLU A 134 -12.98 -11.36 13.40
C GLU A 134 -13.22 -10.97 11.94
N LEU A 135 -12.29 -11.32 11.06
CA LEU A 135 -12.27 -10.90 9.66
C LEU A 135 -12.79 -11.99 8.72
N GLN A 136 -12.97 -13.22 9.20
CA GLN A 136 -13.25 -14.39 8.36
C GLN A 136 -14.36 -14.11 7.32
N ASN A 137 -15.53 -13.67 7.79
CA ASN A 137 -16.70 -13.43 6.93
C ASN A 137 -16.56 -12.21 6.00
N ARG A 138 -15.48 -11.44 6.12
CA ARG A 138 -15.18 -10.28 5.28
C ARG A 138 -14.00 -10.49 4.34
N LEU A 139 -13.28 -11.61 4.49
CA LEU A 139 -12.18 -11.97 3.60
C LEU A 139 -12.72 -12.42 2.24
N THR A 140 -11.97 -12.15 1.17
CA THR A 140 -12.16 -12.80 -0.13
C THR A 140 -11.90 -14.32 -0.01
N PRO A 141 -12.33 -15.13 -0.98
CA PRO A 141 -11.97 -16.56 -1.00
C PRO A 141 -10.46 -16.82 -0.89
N TYR A 142 -9.64 -15.97 -1.53
CA TYR A 142 -8.19 -16.05 -1.45
C TYR A 142 -7.67 -15.64 -0.07
N GLY A 143 -8.20 -14.57 0.54
CA GLY A 143 -7.87 -14.19 1.92
C GLY A 143 -8.25 -15.28 2.94
N GLN A 144 -9.38 -15.96 2.75
CA GLN A 144 -9.77 -17.11 3.57
C GLN A 144 -8.81 -18.29 3.40
N TYR A 145 -8.35 -18.54 2.17
CA TYR A 145 -7.30 -19.53 1.90
C TYR A 145 -5.99 -19.19 2.63
N LEU A 146 -5.52 -17.94 2.55
CA LEU A 146 -4.27 -17.49 3.16
C LEU A 146 -4.30 -17.51 4.70
N THR A 147 -5.45 -17.19 5.30
CA THR A 147 -5.62 -17.10 6.76
C THR A 147 -6.13 -18.39 7.40
N GLY A 148 -6.68 -19.31 6.60
CA GLY A 148 -7.28 -20.54 7.08
C GLY A 148 -6.23 -21.60 7.37
N ALA A 149 -6.16 -22.07 8.63
CA ALA A 149 -5.19 -23.08 9.08
C ALA A 149 -5.28 -24.45 8.37
N LYS A 150 -6.25 -24.68 7.48
CA LYS A 150 -6.56 -26.00 6.89
C LYS A 150 -7.15 -25.95 5.46
N SER A 151 -6.95 -24.88 4.69
CA SER A 151 -7.44 -24.91 3.30
C SER A 151 -6.56 -25.82 2.44
N THR A 152 -7.07 -26.99 2.07
CA THR A 152 -6.37 -27.97 1.22
C THR A 152 -6.51 -27.67 -0.26
N THR A 153 -7.47 -26.85 -0.63
CA THR A 153 -7.69 -26.44 -2.02
C THR A 153 -7.00 -25.11 -2.24
N GLN A 154 -5.98 -25.11 -3.10
CA GLN A 154 -5.28 -23.90 -3.49
C GLN A 154 -6.28 -22.95 -4.17
N VAL A 155 -6.30 -21.71 -3.70
CA VAL A 155 -7.05 -20.62 -4.33
C VAL A 155 -6.01 -19.63 -4.86
N SER A 156 -6.15 -19.22 -6.11
CA SER A 156 -5.30 -18.16 -6.68
C SER A 156 -5.88 -16.79 -6.35
N PRO A 157 -5.04 -15.73 -6.25
CA PRO A 157 -5.54 -14.36 -6.16
C PRO A 157 -6.38 -14.02 -7.39
N ALA A 158 -7.31 -13.07 -7.23
CA ALA A 158 -8.06 -12.56 -8.37
C ALA A 158 -7.11 -11.96 -9.42
N PRO A 159 -7.43 -12.08 -10.72
CA PRO A 159 -6.69 -11.36 -11.76
C PRO A 159 -6.68 -9.85 -11.47
N GLY A 160 -5.56 -9.20 -11.77
CA GLY A 160 -5.36 -7.78 -11.52
C GLY A 160 -3.87 -7.46 -11.54
N ILE A 161 -3.52 -6.23 -11.93
CA ILE A 161 -2.13 -5.77 -12.04
C ILE A 161 -1.66 -4.97 -10.80
N ASP A 162 -2.59 -4.55 -9.95
CA ASP A 162 -2.32 -3.69 -8.80
C ASP A 162 -1.44 -4.38 -7.75
N GLY A 163 -0.33 -3.74 -7.38
CA GLY A 163 0.64 -4.23 -6.41
C GLY A 163 1.40 -5.48 -6.84
N LYS A 164 1.20 -5.94 -8.09
CA LYS A 164 1.82 -7.17 -8.61
C LYS A 164 3.02 -6.86 -9.49
N VAL A 165 3.98 -7.79 -9.46
CA VAL A 165 5.10 -7.83 -10.39
C VAL A 165 4.77 -8.87 -11.46
N MET A 166 4.45 -8.40 -12.66
CA MET A 166 4.00 -9.22 -13.78
C MET A 166 5.14 -9.43 -14.76
N TYR A 167 5.37 -10.68 -15.17
CA TYR A 167 6.42 -11.01 -16.14
C TYR A 167 5.80 -11.24 -17.52
N GLY A 168 6.46 -10.77 -18.57
CA GLY A 168 5.84 -10.75 -19.88
C GLY A 168 6.78 -10.73 -21.07
N THR A 169 6.17 -10.60 -22.24
CA THR A 169 6.85 -10.45 -23.52
C THR A 169 6.33 -9.25 -24.30
N LEU A 170 7.23 -8.52 -24.93
CA LEU A 170 6.96 -7.51 -25.95
C LEU A 170 7.43 -8.02 -27.32
N GLY A 171 6.58 -7.93 -28.34
CA GLY A 171 6.87 -8.47 -29.66
C GLY A 171 7.00 -10.00 -29.62
N LYS A 172 8.00 -10.55 -30.33
CA LYS A 172 8.15 -12.02 -30.45
C LYS A 172 8.75 -12.69 -29.21
N SER A 173 9.65 -12.02 -28.49
CA SER A 173 10.43 -12.67 -27.43
C SER A 173 11.08 -11.72 -26.41
N MET A 174 10.92 -10.40 -26.57
CA MET A 174 11.60 -9.45 -25.67
C MET A 174 10.99 -9.56 -24.28
N ARG A 175 11.77 -9.97 -23.29
CA ARG A 175 11.28 -10.12 -21.92
C ARG A 175 11.12 -8.77 -21.23
N ILE A 176 9.94 -8.57 -20.66
CA ILE A 176 9.59 -7.37 -19.91
C ILE A 176 9.02 -7.72 -18.55
N VAL A 177 9.09 -6.77 -17.62
CA VAL A 177 8.46 -6.82 -16.31
C VAL A 177 7.57 -5.60 -16.17
N LEU A 178 6.39 -5.74 -15.58
CA LEU A 178 5.48 -4.64 -15.27
C LEU A 178 5.23 -4.63 -13.76
N LYS A 179 5.34 -3.45 -13.16
CA LYS A 179 4.89 -3.21 -11.79
C LYS A 179 4.01 -1.97 -11.78
N VAL A 180 2.81 -2.13 -11.25
CA VAL A 180 1.81 -1.05 -11.17
C VAL A 180 1.28 -1.01 -9.76
N ASP A 181 1.16 0.19 -9.20
CA ASP A 181 0.52 0.42 -7.91
C ASP A 181 -0.65 1.39 -8.12
N CYS A 182 -1.85 0.93 -7.81
CA CYS A 182 -3.04 1.75 -7.82
C CYS A 182 -3.06 2.60 -6.54
N LYS A 183 -2.57 3.84 -6.64
CA LYS A 183 -2.62 4.78 -5.53
C LYS A 183 -4.03 5.32 -5.37
N TYR A 184 -4.52 5.32 -4.13
CA TYR A 184 -5.84 5.78 -3.63
C TYR A 184 -6.58 6.79 -4.52
N GLY A 185 -7.23 6.25 -5.54
CA GLY A 185 -7.88 6.99 -6.61
C GLY A 185 -7.96 6.10 -7.86
N ASP A 186 -8.71 6.52 -8.87
CA ASP A 186 -8.87 5.77 -10.12
C ASP A 186 -7.64 5.89 -11.02
N PHE A 187 -6.43 6.02 -10.45
CA PHE A 187 -5.18 6.26 -11.17
C PHE A 187 -4.09 5.35 -10.64
N PHE A 188 -3.26 4.81 -11.52
CA PHE A 188 -2.05 4.12 -11.11
C PHE A 188 -0.80 4.86 -11.59
N GLU A 189 0.25 4.70 -10.80
CA GLU A 189 1.62 4.93 -11.21
C GLU A 189 2.30 3.56 -11.30
N GLY A 190 3.19 3.40 -12.27
CA GLY A 190 3.91 2.15 -12.43
C GLY A 190 5.03 2.31 -13.43
N ALA A 191 5.72 1.22 -13.70
CA ALA A 191 6.72 1.19 -14.74
C ALA A 191 6.76 -0.20 -15.36
N TYR A 192 7.17 -0.23 -16.62
CA TYR A 192 7.64 -1.47 -17.23
C TYR A 192 9.14 -1.39 -17.51
N PHE A 193 9.77 -2.55 -17.56
CA PHE A 193 11.22 -2.68 -17.66
C PHE A 193 11.52 -3.75 -18.68
N TYR A 194 12.52 -3.52 -19.52
CA TYR A 194 13.16 -4.62 -20.24
C TYR A 194 13.99 -5.44 -19.24
N GLN A 195 13.70 -6.73 -19.11
CA GLN A 195 14.31 -7.59 -18.09
C GLN A 195 15.86 -7.58 -18.17
N LYS A 196 16.41 -7.43 -19.38
CA LYS A 196 17.86 -7.36 -19.62
C LYS A 196 18.51 -6.06 -19.12
N PHE A 197 17.79 -4.94 -19.13
CA PHE A 197 18.36 -3.61 -18.89
C PHE A 197 17.95 -3.04 -17.53
N GLY A 198 16.76 -3.37 -17.03
CA GLY A 198 16.27 -2.95 -15.72
C GLY A 198 15.99 -1.45 -15.57
N ALA A 199 16.14 -0.64 -16.62
CA ALA A 199 15.76 0.77 -16.60
C ALA A 199 14.23 0.91 -16.63
N PRO A 200 13.62 1.65 -15.68
CA PRO A 200 12.18 1.89 -15.67
C PRO A 200 11.76 2.74 -16.85
N ILE A 201 10.62 2.39 -17.43
CA ILE A 201 9.85 3.25 -18.32
C ILE A 201 8.53 3.53 -17.60
N GLU A 202 8.44 4.74 -17.05
CA GLU A 202 7.34 5.16 -16.19
C GLU A 202 6.02 5.22 -16.98
N LEU A 203 4.98 4.66 -16.37
CA LEU A 203 3.64 4.52 -16.87
C LEU A 203 2.64 5.14 -15.91
N THR A 204 1.58 5.66 -16.51
CA THR A 204 0.44 6.28 -15.84
C THR A 204 -0.84 5.80 -16.51
N GLY A 205 -1.94 5.77 -15.79
CA GLY A 205 -3.22 5.41 -16.39
C GLY A 205 -4.33 5.29 -15.37
N LYS A 206 -5.52 4.88 -15.84
CA LYS A 206 -6.68 4.73 -14.97
C LYS A 206 -6.60 3.38 -14.25
N CYS A 207 -6.69 3.39 -12.93
CA CYS A 207 -6.89 2.17 -12.16
C CYS A 207 -8.38 1.99 -11.85
N ASP A 208 -9.04 1.15 -12.64
CA ASP A 208 -10.37 0.68 -12.30
C ASP A 208 -10.25 -0.71 -11.65
N THR A 209 -10.27 -0.80 -10.33
CA THR A 209 -10.20 -2.15 -9.70
C THR A 209 -11.55 -2.87 -9.74
N ALA A 210 -12.62 -2.20 -10.20
CA ALA A 210 -13.89 -2.86 -10.46
C ALA A 210 -13.89 -3.48 -11.86
N ASP A 211 -13.22 -2.83 -12.82
CA ASP A 211 -12.93 -3.37 -14.15
C ASP A 211 -11.47 -3.80 -14.29
N ASN A 212 -11.18 -5.02 -13.82
CA ASN A 212 -9.88 -5.66 -14.01
C ASN A 212 -9.73 -6.34 -15.38
N GLN A 213 -10.69 -6.19 -16.30
CA GLN A 213 -10.63 -6.80 -17.62
C GLN A 213 -9.79 -5.99 -18.57
N HIS A 214 -9.78 -4.66 -18.44
CA HIS A 214 -9.12 -3.76 -19.37
C HIS A 214 -8.20 -2.76 -18.66
N TYR A 215 -6.99 -2.56 -19.21
CA TYR A 215 -6.09 -1.49 -18.77
C TYR A 215 -5.50 -0.71 -19.94
N GLU A 216 -5.42 0.60 -19.77
CA GLU A 216 -4.69 1.51 -20.66
C GLU A 216 -3.60 2.23 -19.87
N LEU A 217 -2.33 1.97 -20.21
CA LEU A 217 -1.14 2.55 -19.58
C LEU A 217 -0.38 3.42 -20.57
N LYS A 218 0.13 4.57 -20.13
CA LYS A 218 0.83 5.55 -20.98
C LYS A 218 2.03 6.19 -20.29
N THR A 219 3.07 6.49 -21.03
CA THR A 219 4.17 7.34 -20.52
C THR A 219 3.71 8.79 -20.36
N SER A 220 4.21 9.48 -19.33
CA SER A 220 4.02 10.93 -19.18
C SER A 220 4.79 11.67 -20.27
N ALA A 221 4.09 12.26 -21.23
CA ALA A 221 4.70 12.91 -22.38
C ALA A 221 5.36 14.24 -21.97
N ALA A 222 6.68 14.36 -22.18
CA ALA A 222 7.34 15.66 -22.20
C ALA A 222 8.18 15.86 -23.47
N GLU A 223 8.95 14.86 -23.94
CA GLU A 223 9.87 15.06 -25.09
C GLU A 223 10.05 13.85 -26.02
N GLN A 224 9.33 12.74 -25.80
CA GLN A 224 9.40 11.52 -26.61
C GLN A 224 8.00 11.11 -27.10
N ALA A 225 7.92 10.34 -28.19
CA ALA A 225 6.65 9.78 -28.64
C ALA A 225 6.03 8.97 -27.49
N GLN A 226 4.81 9.34 -27.12
CA GLN A 226 4.09 8.69 -26.03
C GLN A 226 3.97 7.20 -26.31
N GLU A 227 4.45 6.39 -25.38
CA GLU A 227 4.18 4.95 -25.42
C GLU A 227 2.83 4.68 -24.80
N LYS A 228 2.09 3.75 -25.39
CA LYS A 228 0.79 3.28 -24.90
C LYS A 228 0.80 1.76 -24.83
N ILE A 229 0.28 1.21 -23.73
CA ILE A 229 0.01 -0.21 -23.56
C ILE A 229 -1.49 -0.37 -23.33
N THR A 230 -2.12 -1.26 -24.08
CA THR A 230 -3.51 -1.67 -23.88
C THR A 230 -3.52 -3.16 -23.54
N LEU A 231 -4.13 -3.54 -22.41
CA LEU A 231 -4.21 -4.92 -21.94
C LEU A 231 -5.67 -5.34 -21.77
N GLU A 232 -5.94 -6.57 -22.18
CA GLU A 232 -7.19 -7.28 -21.98
C GLU A 232 -6.91 -8.57 -21.21
N LEU A 233 -7.70 -8.87 -20.18
CA LEU A 233 -7.66 -10.16 -19.50
C LEU A 233 -8.37 -11.20 -20.36
N LYS A 234 -7.65 -12.25 -20.77
CA LYS A 234 -8.24 -13.42 -21.45
C LYS A 234 -7.62 -14.68 -20.89
N ASP A 235 -8.48 -15.62 -20.49
CA ASP A 235 -8.06 -16.93 -19.93
C ASP A 235 -7.07 -16.79 -18.76
N GLY A 236 -7.25 -15.75 -17.92
CA GLY A 236 -6.39 -15.48 -16.76
C GLY A 236 -5.07 -14.78 -17.09
N VAL A 237 -4.84 -14.39 -18.34
CA VAL A 237 -3.60 -13.76 -18.80
C VAL A 237 -3.90 -12.38 -19.39
N TYR A 238 -3.08 -11.38 -19.05
CA TYR A 238 -3.20 -10.06 -19.67
C TYR A 238 -2.48 -10.03 -21.01
N GLN A 239 -3.18 -9.66 -22.07
CA GLN A 239 -2.61 -9.57 -23.41
C GLN A 239 -3.19 -8.41 -24.19
N GLY A 240 -2.40 -7.85 -25.10
CA GLY A 240 -2.85 -6.75 -25.95
C GLY A 240 -1.73 -6.17 -26.78
N VAL A 241 -1.65 -4.83 -26.84
CA VAL A 241 -0.73 -4.12 -27.71
C VAL A 241 0.07 -3.05 -26.97
N TRP A 242 1.33 -2.93 -27.37
CA TRP A 242 2.18 -1.78 -27.09
C TRP A 242 2.32 -0.95 -28.36
N GLU A 243 2.25 0.36 -28.23
CA GLU A 243 2.29 1.32 -29.32
C GLU A 243 3.27 2.45 -29.00
N SER A 244 4.21 2.73 -29.91
CA SER A 244 5.09 3.90 -29.84
C SER A 244 5.72 4.16 -31.20
N ASN A 245 5.95 5.44 -31.54
CA ASN A 245 6.64 5.84 -32.77
C ASN A 245 6.09 5.16 -34.06
N GLY A 246 4.77 4.99 -34.16
CA GLY A 246 4.11 4.32 -35.30
C GLY A 246 4.33 2.81 -35.40
N LYS A 247 4.92 2.18 -34.37
CA LYS A 247 5.03 0.73 -34.24
C LYS A 247 3.97 0.21 -33.28
N THR A 248 3.40 -0.93 -33.63
CA THR A 248 2.50 -1.70 -32.77
C THR A 248 3.08 -3.09 -32.58
N LEU A 249 3.26 -3.51 -31.34
CA LEU A 249 3.80 -4.82 -30.98
C LEU A 249 2.85 -5.54 -30.03
N PRO A 250 2.68 -6.87 -30.15
CA PRO A 250 1.93 -7.63 -29.16
C PRO A 250 2.63 -7.57 -27.80
N VAL A 251 1.83 -7.51 -26.74
CA VAL A 251 2.30 -7.63 -25.36
C VAL A 251 1.48 -8.69 -24.61
N ARG A 252 2.14 -9.41 -23.72
CA ARG A 252 1.52 -10.46 -22.88
C ARG A 252 2.19 -10.50 -21.52
N PHE A 253 1.41 -10.59 -20.45
CA PHE A 253 1.84 -10.71 -19.06
C PHE A 253 1.18 -11.91 -18.40
N GLU A 254 1.99 -12.72 -17.73
CA GLU A 254 1.62 -13.94 -17.00
C GLU A 254 1.90 -13.78 -15.50
#